data_AF-W9NFZ6-F1
#
_entry.id   AF-W9NFZ6-F1
#
_cell.length_a   1.000
_cell.length_b   1.000
_cell.length_c   1.000
_cell.angle_alpha   90.00
_cell.angle_beta   90.00
_cell.angle_gamma   90.00
#
_symmetry.space_group_name_H-M   'P 1'
#
loop_
_entity.id
_entity.type
_entity.pdbx_description
1 polymer ?
#
loop_
_entity_poly.entity_id
_entity_poly.type
_entity_poly.pdbx_seq_one_letter_code
_entity_poly.pdbx_strand_id
1 'polypeptide(L)'
;MDAANQGSNQGSRELNEEVNRLETELKRRLPIGWSTSLSTLRREMVEGKGYSEQALSRALMILQRRDIIMFRNQGAQVYRNGA
;
A
#
# COMPACT_ATOMS: atom_id res chain seq x y z
N MET A 1 -30.68 26.36 -1.65
CA MET A 1 -30.45 24.94 -1.29
C MET A 1 -29.30 24.46 -2.15
N ASP A 2 -28.08 24.37 -1.61
CA ASP A 2 -26.95 23.71 -2.28
C ASP A 2 -26.04 23.11 -1.20
N ALA A 3 -26.46 21.96 -0.69
CA ALA A 3 -25.76 21.21 0.34
C ALA A 3 -25.81 19.72 -0.02
N ALA A 4 -24.86 19.25 -0.84
CA ALA A 4 -24.52 17.83 -0.99
C ALA A 4 -23.38 17.63 -2.01
N ASN A 5 -22.11 17.60 -1.55
CA ASN A 5 -21.10 16.64 -2.07
C ASN A 5 -19.71 16.68 -1.37
N GLN A 6 -19.52 17.47 -0.30
CA GLN A 6 -18.16 17.65 0.25
C GLN A 6 -17.68 16.53 1.19
N GLY A 7 -18.54 15.59 1.61
CA GLY A 7 -18.18 14.55 2.59
C GLY A 7 -17.53 13.28 2.02
N SER A 8 -17.91 12.85 0.81
CA SER A 8 -17.44 11.59 0.20
C SER A 8 -16.11 11.74 -0.54
N ASN A 9 -15.80 12.94 -1.02
CA ASN A 9 -14.59 13.20 -1.79
C ASN A 9 -13.36 13.42 -0.89
N GLN A 10 -13.54 13.92 0.33
CA GLN A 10 -12.45 14.23 1.25
C GLN A 10 -11.73 12.96 1.74
N GLY A 11 -12.48 11.99 2.31
CA GLY A 11 -11.88 10.73 2.74
C GLY A 11 -11.28 9.90 1.60
N SER A 12 -11.82 10.02 0.38
CA SER A 12 -11.25 9.38 -0.81
C SER A 12 -9.91 10.01 -1.22
N ARG A 13 -9.75 11.33 -1.06
CA ARG A 13 -8.50 12.04 -1.34
C ARG A 13 -7.44 11.70 -0.31
N GLU A 14 -7.77 11.75 0.97
CA GLU A 14 -6.85 11.41 2.07
C GLU A 14 -6.33 9.97 1.94
N LEU A 15 -7.22 9.02 1.65
CA LEU A 15 -6.84 7.63 1.39
C LEU A 15 -5.90 7.51 0.19
N ASN A 16 -6.16 8.24 -0.90
CA ASN A 16 -5.30 8.19 -2.09
C ASN A 16 -3.92 8.82 -1.84
N GLU A 17 -3.84 9.90 -1.07
CA GLU A 17 -2.57 10.50 -0.66
C GLU A 17 -1.76 9.52 0.19
N GLU A 18 -2.42 8.84 1.13
CA GLU A 18 -1.79 7.83 1.97
C GLU A 18 -1.27 6.64 1.14
N VAL A 19 -2.07 6.15 0.19
CA VAL A 19 -1.68 5.10 -0.76
C VAL A 19 -0.44 5.52 -1.56
N ASN A 20 -0.39 6.75 -2.08
CA ASN A 20 0.75 7.25 -2.86
C ASN A 20 2.05 7.32 -2.02
N ARG A 21 1.94 7.73 -0.76
CA ARG A 21 3.08 7.71 0.19
C ARG A 21 3.54 6.27 0.44
N LEU A 22 2.61 5.35 0.68
CA LEU A 22 2.90 3.93 0.87
C LEU A 22 3.58 3.29 -0.35
N GLU A 23 3.14 3.59 -1.57
CA GLU A 23 3.82 3.08 -2.77
C GLU A 23 5.31 3.46 -2.78
N THR A 24 5.61 4.71 -2.43
CA THR A 24 6.99 5.23 -2.41
C THR A 24 7.80 4.56 -1.29
N GLU A 25 7.23 4.44 -0.10
CA GLU A 25 7.87 3.78 1.04
C GLU A 25 8.15 2.29 0.78
N LEU A 26 7.17 1.56 0.21
CA LEU A 26 7.29 0.15 -0.12
C LEU A 26 8.37 -0.08 -1.19
N LYS A 27 8.41 0.77 -2.22
CA LYS A 27 9.48 0.76 -3.25
C LYS A 27 10.86 0.98 -2.64
N ARG A 28 11.00 1.90 -1.67
CA ARG A 28 12.28 2.16 -0.99
C ARG A 28 12.68 1.02 -0.06
N ARG A 29 11.72 0.40 0.63
CA ARG A 29 11.97 -0.64 1.63
C ARG A 29 12.18 -2.03 1.02
N LEU A 30 11.65 -2.29 -0.17
CA LEU A 30 11.81 -3.56 -0.89
C LEU A 30 12.68 -3.34 -2.13
N PRO A 31 14.02 -3.49 -2.00
CA PRO A 31 14.91 -3.54 -3.15
C PRO A 31 14.51 -4.66 -4.13
N ILE A 32 14.88 -4.53 -5.39
CA ILE A 32 14.62 -5.55 -6.40
C ILE A 32 15.22 -6.90 -5.96
N GLY A 33 14.44 -7.97 -6.08
CA GLY A 33 14.84 -9.32 -5.66
C GLY A 33 14.64 -9.63 -4.16
N TRP A 34 14.24 -8.64 -3.35
CA TRP A 34 13.95 -8.87 -1.94
C TRP A 34 12.51 -9.32 -1.70
N SER A 35 12.30 -10.08 -0.61
CA SER A 35 10.97 -10.43 -0.12
C SER A 35 10.84 -10.17 1.37
N THR A 36 9.61 -9.94 1.80
CA THR A 36 9.25 -9.81 3.21
C THR A 36 7.85 -10.39 3.45
N SER A 37 7.51 -10.65 4.71
CA SER A 37 6.16 -11.10 5.04
C SER A 37 5.17 -9.93 5.03
N LEU A 38 3.92 -10.20 4.66
CA LEU A 38 2.84 -9.21 4.74
C LEU A 38 2.65 -8.74 6.19
N SER A 39 2.79 -9.65 7.17
CA SER A 39 2.71 -9.32 8.59
C SER A 39 3.79 -8.33 9.03
N THR A 40 5.01 -8.45 8.51
CA THR A 40 6.10 -7.49 8.74
C THR A 40 5.73 -6.14 8.16
N LEU A 41 5.27 -6.09 6.90
CA LEU A 41 4.85 -4.83 6.27
C LEU A 41 3.71 -4.16 7.03
N ARG A 42 2.73 -4.93 7.49
CA ARG A 42 1.62 -4.43 8.32
C ARG A 42 2.14 -3.81 9.61
N ARG A 43 2.98 -4.54 10.36
CA ARG A 43 3.58 -4.02 11.60
C ARG A 43 4.37 -2.74 11.37
N GLU A 44 5.16 -2.67 10.31
CA GLU A 44 6.03 -1.50 10.08
C GLU A 44 5.29 -0.29 9.53
N MET A 45 4.36 -0.50 8.60
CA MET A 45 3.63 0.59 7.95
C MET A 45 2.43 1.04 8.77
N VAL A 46 1.63 0.10 9.29
CA VAL A 46 0.42 0.42 10.07
C VAL A 46 0.81 0.77 11.50
N GLU A 47 1.39 -0.17 12.23
CA GLU A 47 1.65 0.02 13.66
C GLU A 47 2.84 0.97 13.89
N GLY A 48 3.89 0.87 13.07
CA GLY A 48 5.12 1.65 13.22
C GLY A 48 5.06 3.07 12.66
N LYS A 49 4.36 3.27 11.52
CA LYS A 49 4.29 4.57 10.82
C LYS A 49 2.91 5.22 10.85
N GLY A 50 1.89 4.53 11.36
CA GLY A 50 0.54 5.07 11.52
C GLY A 50 -0.30 5.10 10.24
N TYR A 51 0.10 4.40 9.17
CA TYR A 51 -0.72 4.29 7.97
C TYR A 51 -1.96 3.42 8.23
N SER A 52 -3.05 3.65 7.50
CA SER A 52 -4.21 2.77 7.58
C SER A 52 -3.96 1.41 6.91
N GLU A 53 -4.55 0.35 7.47
CA GLU A 53 -4.59 -1.00 6.87
C GLU A 53 -5.16 -0.96 5.45
N GLN A 54 -6.19 -0.14 5.24
CA GLN A 54 -6.86 0.00 3.95
C GLN A 54 -5.93 0.60 2.88
N ALA A 55 -5.15 1.63 3.23
CA ALA A 55 -4.20 2.22 2.31
C ALA A 55 -3.07 1.23 1.98
N LEU A 56 -2.56 0.48 2.96
CA LEU A 56 -1.54 -0.55 2.73
C LEU A 56 -2.03 -1.62 1.75
N SER A 57 -3.24 -2.14 1.99
CA SER A 57 -3.83 -3.17 1.12
C SER A 57 -4.01 -2.65 -0.31
N ARG A 58 -4.53 -1.43 -0.48
CA ARG A 58 -4.66 -0.79 -1.80
C ARG A 58 -3.31 -0.58 -2.49
N ALA A 59 -2.33 -0.06 -1.77
CA ALA A 59 -0.99 0.18 -2.33
C ALA A 59 -0.37 -1.12 -2.83
N LEU A 60 -0.43 -2.21 -2.05
CA LEU A 60 0.08 -3.51 -2.48
C LEU A 60 -0.65 -4.05 -3.71
N MET A 61 -1.98 -3.93 -3.78
CA MET A 61 -2.73 -4.32 -4.98
C MET A 61 -2.33 -3.50 -6.22
N ILE A 62 -2.12 -2.20 -6.08
CA ILE A 62 -1.67 -1.34 -7.19
C ILE A 62 -0.27 -1.74 -7.66
N LEU A 63 0.67 -1.96 -6.73
CA LEU A 63 2.02 -2.40 -7.06
C LEU A 63 2.02 -3.77 -7.75
N GLN A 64 1.17 -4.70 -7.30
CA GLN A 64 1.02 -6.00 -7.96
C GLN A 64 0.46 -5.86 -9.38
N ARG A 65 -0.59 -5.05 -9.58
CA ARG A 65 -1.19 -4.80 -10.90
C ARG A 65 -0.24 -4.12 -11.90
N ARG A 66 0.80 -3.45 -11.40
CA ARG A 66 1.87 -2.83 -12.19
C ARG A 66 3.08 -3.76 -12.36
N ASP A 67 2.97 -5.03 -11.97
CA ASP A 67 4.03 -6.04 -12.00
C ASP A 67 5.28 -5.67 -11.17
N ILE A 68 5.14 -4.72 -10.24
CA ILE A 68 6.22 -4.23 -9.40
C ILE A 68 6.53 -5.21 -8.27
N ILE A 69 5.49 -5.86 -7.74
CA ILE A 69 5.61 -6.91 -6.72
C ILE A 69 4.80 -8.15 -7.13
N MET A 70 5.14 -9.28 -6.53
CA MET A 70 4.31 -10.48 -6.53
C MET A 70 3.98 -10.90 -5.11
N PHE A 71 2.73 -11.32 -4.91
CA PHE A 71 2.38 -12.10 -3.74
C PHE A 71 2.81 -13.54 -3.92
N ARG A 72 3.38 -14.13 -2.88
CA ARG A 72 3.79 -15.53 -2.79
C ARG A 72 3.24 -16.13 -1.50
N ASN A 73 3.35 -17.45 -1.36
CA ASN A 73 2.89 -18.20 -0.18
C ASN A 73 1.44 -17.84 0.17
N GLN A 74 0.55 -17.91 -0.83
CA GLN A 74 -0.88 -17.58 -0.68
C GLN A 74 -1.15 -16.16 -0.14
N GLY A 75 -0.27 -15.20 -0.44
CA GLY A 75 -0.40 -13.81 0.01
C GLY A 75 0.36 -13.49 1.30
N ALA A 76 0.94 -14.49 1.98
CA ALA A 76 1.71 -14.27 3.20
C ALA A 76 3.05 -13.56 2.95
N GLN A 77 3.58 -13.63 1.72
CA GLN A 77 4.86 -13.02 1.35
C GLN A 77 4.69 -12.06 0.19
N VAL A 78 5.38 -10.92 0.27
CA VAL A 78 5.49 -9.93 -0.80
C VAL A 78 6.92 -9.96 -1.32
N TYR A 79 7.07 -10.21 -2.62
CA TYR A 79 8.35 -10.23 -3.32
C TYR A 79 8.44 -9.06 -4.30
N ARG A 80 9.57 -8.36 -4.33
CA ARG A 80 9.83 -7.29 -5.27
C ARG A 80 10.35 -7.85 -6.58
N ASN A 81 9.56 -7.69 -7.64
CA ASN A 81 9.96 -8.09 -8.98
C ASN A 81 11.01 -7.14 -9.56
N GLY A 82 11.89 -7.72 -10.37
CA GLY A 82 12.77 -6.97 -11.27
C GLY A 82 12.09 -6.87 -12.62
N ALA A 83 11.50 -5.70 -12.87
CA ALA A 83 11.20 -5.21 -14.21
C ALA A 83 11.98 -3.90 -14.38
#